data_AF-A0A2E0J767-F1
#
_entry.id   AF-A0A2E0J767-F1
#
_cell.length_a   1.000
_cell.length_b   1.000
_cell.length_c   1.000
_cell.angle_alpha   90.00
_cell.angle_beta   90.00
_cell.angle_gamma   90.00
#
_symmetry.space_group_name_H-M   'P 1'
#
loop_
_entity.id
_entity.type
_entity.pdbx_description
1 polymer ?
#
loop_
_entity_poly.entity_id
_entity_poly.type
_entity_poly.pdbx_seq_one_letter_code
_entity_poly.pdbx_strand_id
1 'polypeptide(L)'
;MLKFALKLALLAAAAAPMSGLAGSAEASESERRFFQSVEGSWSGPGEIVAGKYKGTKFVCNFDGGTPEKNIGMALDGSCRVGVFTQPMKASVVREKGGYRGTFLDGAAGKGLDVTGGKVIGNDVVFALHRSSLSGAMRARISDKNTMHITISVQVNDDMVPVIGMKLKRTDSGGIEAIARQ
;
A
#
# COMPACT_ATOMS: atom_id res chain seq x y z
N MET A 1 -59.16 2.50 -59.45
CA MET A 1 -60.20 2.98 -58.52
C MET A 1 -60.11 2.16 -57.25
N LEU A 2 -60.19 2.80 -56.07
CA LEU A 2 -60.32 2.18 -54.73
C LEU A 2 -59.07 1.40 -54.24
N LYS A 3 -58.39 1.72 -53.13
CA LYS A 3 -58.90 2.03 -51.79
C LYS A 3 -57.86 2.83 -50.97
N PHE A 4 -58.34 3.89 -50.32
CA PHE A 4 -57.73 4.50 -49.13
C PHE A 4 -57.84 3.54 -47.93
N ALA A 5 -56.76 3.35 -47.17
CA ALA A 5 -56.74 3.04 -45.73
C ALA A 5 -55.28 3.07 -45.27
N LEU A 6 -54.83 4.17 -44.67
CA LEU A 6 -54.69 4.31 -43.22
C LEU A 6 -53.71 3.29 -42.61
N LYS A 7 -52.51 3.76 -42.25
CA LYS A 7 -51.86 3.51 -40.95
C LYS A 7 -50.64 4.42 -40.81
N LEU A 8 -50.88 5.54 -40.13
CA LEU A 8 -49.85 6.30 -39.43
C LEU A 8 -49.33 5.40 -38.30
N ALA A 9 -48.06 5.04 -38.34
CA ALA A 9 -47.38 4.45 -37.19
C ALA A 9 -46.13 5.28 -36.91
N LEU A 10 -46.28 6.24 -35.98
CA LEU A 10 -45.18 6.76 -35.19
C LEU A 10 -44.48 5.57 -34.53
N LEU A 11 -43.20 5.34 -34.83
CA LEU A 11 -42.30 4.70 -33.87
C LEU A 11 -41.34 5.76 -33.36
N ALA A 12 -41.57 6.14 -32.11
CA ALA A 12 -40.71 7.01 -31.33
C ALA A 12 -39.31 6.40 -31.18
N ALA A 13 -38.30 7.23 -31.36
CA ALA A 13 -36.93 6.94 -31.01
C ALA A 13 -36.81 6.73 -29.49
N ALA A 14 -36.50 5.51 -29.06
CA ALA A 14 -36.06 5.23 -27.70
C ALA A 14 -34.53 5.06 -27.72
N ALA A 15 -33.81 6.18 -27.67
CA ALA A 15 -32.40 6.17 -27.30
C ALA A 15 -32.33 5.85 -25.79
N ALA A 16 -32.12 4.58 -25.45
CA ALA A 16 -31.88 4.19 -24.07
C ALA A 16 -30.48 4.68 -23.66
N PRO A 17 -30.34 5.52 -22.61
CA PRO A 17 -29.03 5.79 -22.04
C PRO A 17 -28.54 4.49 -21.40
N MET A 18 -27.45 3.92 -21.93
CA MET A 18 -26.65 2.95 -21.21
C MET A 18 -25.95 3.71 -20.08
N SER A 19 -26.68 3.92 -18.99
CA SER A 19 -26.14 4.39 -17.72
C SER A 19 -25.11 3.37 -17.27
N GLY A 20 -23.83 3.67 -17.50
CA GLY A 20 -22.72 2.90 -16.97
C GLY A 20 -22.88 2.78 -15.46
N LEU A 21 -23.00 1.55 -14.98
CA LEU A 21 -22.83 1.23 -13.57
C LEU A 21 -21.40 1.61 -13.20
N ALA A 22 -21.20 2.85 -12.77
CA ALA A 22 -20.03 3.24 -11.99
C ALA A 22 -20.17 2.57 -10.62
N GLY A 23 -19.90 1.27 -10.57
CA GLY A 23 -19.82 0.53 -9.32
C GLY A 23 -18.79 1.21 -8.43
N SER A 24 -19.22 1.65 -7.25
CA SER A 24 -18.30 1.94 -6.16
C SER A 24 -17.40 0.71 -5.99
N ALA A 25 -16.10 0.86 -6.26
CA ALA A 25 -15.14 -0.20 -6.03
C ALA A 25 -15.02 -0.43 -4.52
N GLU A 26 -15.95 -1.21 -3.97
CA GLU A 26 -15.77 -1.86 -2.68
C GLU A 26 -14.45 -2.63 -2.73
N ALA A 27 -13.63 -2.50 -1.70
CA ALA A 27 -12.36 -3.19 -1.74
C ALA A 27 -12.60 -4.70 -1.69
N SER A 28 -11.92 -5.39 -2.59
CA SER A 28 -11.96 -6.82 -2.77
C SER A 28 -11.56 -7.57 -1.49
N GLU A 29 -12.08 -8.77 -1.31
CA GLU A 29 -11.66 -9.69 -0.25
C GLU A 29 -10.14 -9.94 -0.26
N SER A 30 -9.50 -9.90 -1.43
CA SER A 30 -8.04 -9.96 -1.54
C SER A 30 -7.32 -8.80 -0.87
N GLU A 31 -7.82 -7.57 -0.99
CA GLU A 31 -7.21 -6.40 -0.35
C GLU A 31 -7.34 -6.52 1.18
N ARG A 32 -8.50 -6.94 1.69
CA ARG A 32 -8.70 -7.18 3.14
C ARG A 32 -7.72 -8.20 3.69
N ARG A 33 -7.59 -9.36 3.02
CA ARG A 33 -6.66 -10.43 3.44
C ARG A 33 -5.21 -9.97 3.44
N PHE A 34 -4.80 -9.19 2.44
CA PHE A 34 -3.46 -8.62 2.42
C PHE A 34 -3.23 -7.74 3.65
N PHE A 35 -4.12 -6.80 3.94
CA PHE A 35 -3.92 -5.89 5.07
C PHE A 35 -3.97 -6.58 6.44
N GLN A 36 -4.85 -7.57 6.60
CA GLN A 36 -4.85 -8.42 7.79
C GLN A 36 -3.51 -9.15 7.97
N SER A 37 -2.86 -9.56 6.87
CA SER A 37 -1.55 -10.22 6.94
C SER A 37 -0.40 -9.30 7.35
N VAL A 38 -0.61 -7.97 7.35
CA VAL A 38 0.36 -6.97 7.82
C VAL A 38 0.28 -6.77 9.34
N GLU A 39 -0.85 -7.12 9.97
CA GLU A 39 -1.06 -6.96 11.42
C GLU A 39 -0.01 -7.71 12.24
N GLY A 40 0.28 -7.23 13.46
CA GLY A 40 1.22 -7.84 14.40
C GLY A 40 2.60 -7.20 14.38
N SER A 41 3.53 -7.79 15.13
CA SER A 41 4.85 -7.19 15.35
C SER A 41 5.91 -7.79 14.42
N TRP A 42 6.75 -6.92 13.88
CA TRP A 42 7.76 -7.21 12.86
C TRP A 42 9.12 -6.65 13.26
N SER A 43 10.18 -7.41 13.07
CA SER A 43 11.56 -6.93 13.26
C SER A 43 12.49 -7.47 12.19
N GLY A 44 13.46 -6.66 11.76
CA GLY A 44 14.50 -7.18 10.89
C GLY A 44 15.45 -6.13 10.33
N PRO A 45 16.50 -6.61 9.64
CA PRO A 45 17.49 -5.74 9.04
C PRO A 45 16.95 -5.04 7.79
N GLY A 46 17.49 -3.86 7.55
CA GLY A 46 17.41 -3.12 6.30
C GLY A 46 18.74 -2.52 5.89
N GLU A 47 18.84 -2.17 4.62
CA GLU A 47 20.01 -1.58 4.02
C GLU A 47 19.64 -0.51 3.00
N ILE A 48 20.42 0.57 2.97
CA ILE A 48 20.39 1.54 1.88
C ILE A 48 21.20 0.96 0.72
N VAL A 49 20.55 0.68 -0.40
CA VAL A 49 21.16 -0.05 -1.53
C VAL A 49 21.67 0.86 -2.66
N ALA A 50 21.27 2.13 -2.66
CA ALA A 50 21.68 3.13 -3.65
C ALA A 50 21.84 4.54 -3.05
N GLY A 51 22.52 5.42 -3.78
CA GLY A 51 22.77 6.81 -3.39
C GLY A 51 23.97 6.99 -2.44
N LYS A 52 24.12 8.22 -1.91
CA LYS A 52 25.26 8.63 -1.08
C LYS A 52 25.48 7.75 0.16
N TYR A 53 24.42 7.19 0.71
CA TYR A 53 24.43 6.41 1.95
C TYR A 53 24.40 4.90 1.72
N LYS A 54 24.70 4.43 0.49
CA LYS A 54 24.73 3.00 0.15
C LYS A 54 25.59 2.19 1.13
N GLY A 55 25.11 1.01 1.51
CA GLY A 55 25.75 0.10 2.46
C GLY A 55 25.41 0.40 3.92
N THR A 56 24.70 1.50 4.20
CA THR A 56 24.23 1.79 5.56
C THR A 56 23.20 0.75 5.98
N LYS A 57 23.50 0.03 7.06
CA LYS A 57 22.63 -1.00 7.64
C LYS A 57 21.89 -0.46 8.85
N PHE A 58 20.67 -0.93 9.02
CA PHE A 58 19.81 -0.58 10.14
C PHE A 58 18.92 -1.76 10.52
N VAL A 59 18.34 -1.69 11.72
CA VAL A 59 17.35 -2.67 12.20
C VAL A 59 16.07 -1.93 12.50
N CYS A 60 14.97 -2.38 11.94
CA CYS A 60 13.65 -1.82 12.20
C CYS A 60 12.82 -2.75 13.07
N ASN A 61 11.98 -2.15 13.92
CA ASN A 61 10.92 -2.81 14.65
C ASN A 61 9.62 -2.06 14.36
N PHE A 62 8.57 -2.79 14.01
CA PHE A 62 7.30 -2.24 13.59
C PHE A 62 6.14 -3.02 14.19
N ASP A 63 5.08 -2.30 14.53
CA ASP A 63 3.77 -2.84 14.86
C ASP A 63 2.82 -2.49 13.71
N GLY A 64 2.34 -3.53 13.03
CA GLY A 64 1.35 -3.44 11.98
C GLY A 64 -0.07 -3.57 12.53
N GLY A 65 -1.00 -2.84 11.95
CA GLY A 65 -2.43 -2.90 12.30
C GLY A 65 -3.33 -2.54 11.11
N THR A 66 -4.62 -2.81 11.25
CA THR A 66 -5.65 -2.32 10.33
C THR A 66 -6.50 -1.22 11.00
N PRO A 67 -6.91 -0.17 10.27
CA PRO A 67 -7.81 0.83 10.81
C PRO A 67 -9.22 0.24 11.06
N GLU A 68 -9.82 0.49 12.23
CA GLU A 68 -11.07 -0.15 12.69
C GLU A 68 -12.28 -0.07 11.72
N LYS A 69 -12.32 0.94 10.84
CA LYS A 69 -13.47 1.21 9.97
C LYS A 69 -13.12 1.34 8.49
N ASN A 70 -11.85 1.13 8.13
CA ASN A 70 -11.37 1.32 6.78
C ASN A 70 -10.51 0.14 6.33
N ILE A 71 -10.51 -0.13 5.04
CA ILE A 71 -9.62 -1.13 4.45
C ILE A 71 -8.29 -0.44 4.22
N GLY A 72 -7.23 -0.94 4.84
CA GLY A 72 -5.94 -0.28 4.81
C GLY A 72 -5.00 -0.82 5.87
N MET A 73 -3.88 -0.15 6.09
CA MET A 73 -2.89 -0.55 7.07
C MET A 73 -2.34 0.66 7.82
N ALA A 74 -1.95 0.42 9.07
CA ALA A 74 -1.06 1.27 9.82
C ALA A 74 0.20 0.47 10.15
N LEU A 75 1.33 1.15 10.20
CA LEU A 75 2.62 0.60 10.59
C LEU A 75 3.34 1.66 11.40
N ASP A 76 3.64 1.37 12.66
CA ASP A 76 4.30 2.29 13.58
C ASP A 76 5.52 1.62 14.19
N GLY A 77 6.56 2.37 14.55
CA GLY A 77 7.76 1.81 15.13
C GLY A 77 8.99 2.67 14.88
N SER A 78 10.14 2.02 14.72
CA SER A 78 11.41 2.73 14.57
C SER A 78 12.48 1.92 13.85
N CYS A 79 13.43 2.62 13.22
CA CYS A 79 14.63 2.04 12.65
C CYS A 79 15.88 2.60 13.34
N ARG A 80 16.80 1.72 13.73
CA ARG A 80 18.04 2.04 14.44
C ARG A 80 19.26 1.86 13.54
N VAL A 81 20.10 2.89 13.46
CA VAL A 81 21.42 2.91 12.80
C VAL A 81 22.47 3.15 13.89
N GLY A 82 23.22 2.12 14.28
CA GLY A 82 24.18 2.26 15.38
C GLY A 82 23.50 2.70 16.68
N VAL A 83 23.85 3.88 17.20
CA VAL A 83 23.25 4.46 18.41
C VAL A 83 22.05 5.38 18.14
N PHE A 84 21.75 5.67 16.87
CA PHE A 84 20.67 6.57 16.48
C PHE A 84 19.41 5.78 16.16
N THR A 85 18.28 6.23 16.69
CA THR A 85 16.96 5.65 16.42
C THR A 85 16.07 6.71 15.79
N GLN A 86 15.40 6.36 14.69
CA GLN A 86 14.43 7.22 14.03
C GLN A 86 13.04 6.60 14.11
N PRO A 87 12.02 7.34 14.57
CA PRO A 87 10.64 6.89 14.54
C PRO A 87 10.16 6.78 13.09
N MET A 88 9.35 5.78 12.81
CA MET A 88 8.91 5.43 11.47
C MET A 88 7.42 5.09 11.50
N LYS A 89 6.63 5.80 10.71
CA LYS A 89 5.18 5.66 10.67
C LYS A 89 4.66 5.61 9.25
N ALA A 90 3.69 4.76 8.99
CA ALA A 90 2.89 4.73 7.78
C ALA A 90 1.41 4.51 8.13
N SER A 91 0.52 5.21 7.46
CA SER A 91 -0.93 4.99 7.56
C SER A 91 -1.52 5.10 6.17
N VAL A 92 -2.25 4.09 5.73
CA VAL A 92 -2.86 4.05 4.41
C VAL A 92 -4.27 3.51 4.53
N VAL A 93 -5.22 4.20 3.91
CA VAL A 93 -6.63 3.83 3.83
C VAL A 93 -7.07 3.80 2.38
N ARG A 94 -7.99 2.88 2.07
CA ARG A 94 -8.71 2.84 0.81
C ARG A 94 -9.78 3.94 0.83
N GLU A 95 -9.78 4.77 -0.18
CA GLU A 95 -10.79 5.81 -0.43
C GLU A 95 -11.46 5.61 -1.80
N LYS A 96 -12.46 6.43 -2.11
CA LYS A 96 -13.06 6.48 -3.44
C LYS A 96 -11.98 6.88 -4.46
N GLY A 97 -11.61 5.94 -5.33
CA GLY A 97 -10.62 6.16 -6.40
C GLY A 97 -9.19 5.68 -6.09
N GLY A 98 -8.93 5.04 -4.95
CA GLY A 98 -7.63 4.43 -4.70
C GLY A 98 -7.21 4.40 -3.23
N TYR A 99 -5.90 4.49 -2.98
CA TYR A 99 -5.34 4.54 -1.64
C TYR A 99 -4.80 5.93 -1.33
N ARG A 100 -5.04 6.38 -0.10
CA ARG A 100 -4.54 7.65 0.45
C ARG A 100 -3.93 7.41 1.82
N GLY A 101 -3.05 8.32 2.22
CA GLY A 101 -2.41 8.23 3.53
C GLY A 101 -1.07 8.93 3.56
N THR A 102 -0.24 8.54 4.54
CA THR A 102 1.05 9.17 4.79
C THR A 102 2.12 8.12 5.11
N PHE A 103 3.35 8.43 4.70
CA PHE A 103 4.57 7.82 5.15
C PHE A 103 5.39 8.90 5.85
N LEU A 104 5.95 8.64 7.04
CA LEU A 104 6.69 9.58 7.89
C LEU A 104 6.02 10.95 8.07
N ASP A 105 4.75 10.93 8.49
CA ASP A 105 3.90 12.11 8.71
C ASP A 105 3.54 12.90 7.44
N GLY A 106 3.79 12.32 6.26
CA GLY A 106 3.37 12.90 4.98
C GLY A 106 4.17 14.13 4.58
N ALA A 107 3.71 14.81 3.52
CA ALA A 107 4.35 16.01 3.00
C ALA A 107 4.28 17.20 3.98
N ALA A 108 3.28 17.21 4.87
CA ALA A 108 3.17 18.17 5.96
C ALA A 108 4.26 18.00 7.04
N GLY A 109 4.83 16.80 7.15
CA GLY A 109 5.91 16.47 8.08
C GLY A 109 7.25 16.20 7.37
N LYS A 110 7.92 15.12 7.79
CA LYS A 110 9.25 14.72 7.28
C LYS A 110 9.18 13.69 6.16
N GLY A 111 7.99 13.36 5.70
CA GLY A 111 7.73 12.19 4.88
C GLY A 111 7.14 12.48 3.52
N LEU A 112 6.29 11.57 3.05
CA LEU A 112 5.65 11.62 1.73
C LEU A 112 4.19 11.20 1.85
N ASP A 113 3.35 11.77 0.99
CA ASP A 113 1.95 11.38 0.90
C ASP A 113 1.81 10.13 0.07
N VAL A 114 0.92 9.24 0.51
CA VAL A 114 0.49 8.08 -0.29
C VAL A 114 -0.60 8.56 -1.23
N THR A 115 -0.31 8.57 -2.53
CA THR A 115 -1.20 9.12 -3.56
C THR A 115 -1.87 8.07 -4.42
N GLY A 116 -1.59 6.79 -4.16
CA GLY A 116 -2.24 5.69 -4.84
C GLY A 116 -1.64 4.36 -4.42
N GLY A 117 -2.19 3.29 -4.96
CA GLY A 117 -1.62 1.98 -4.75
C GLY A 117 -2.45 0.86 -5.36
N LYS A 118 -1.88 -0.34 -5.30
CA LYS A 118 -2.50 -1.55 -5.82
C LYS A 118 -2.03 -2.76 -5.02
N VAL A 119 -2.98 -3.58 -4.60
CA VAL A 119 -2.71 -4.92 -4.07
C VAL A 119 -2.72 -5.91 -5.22
N ILE A 120 -1.71 -6.77 -5.29
CA ILE A 120 -1.51 -7.80 -6.32
C ILE A 120 -1.08 -9.09 -5.61
N GLY A 121 -2.02 -9.99 -5.34
CA GLY A 121 -1.73 -11.20 -4.58
C GLY A 121 -1.21 -10.87 -3.18
N ASN A 122 0.04 -11.25 -2.90
CA ASN A 122 0.70 -11.01 -1.60
C ASN A 122 1.63 -9.78 -1.63
N ASP A 123 1.50 -8.93 -2.64
CA ASP A 123 2.22 -7.69 -2.78
C ASP A 123 1.25 -6.50 -2.68
N VAL A 124 1.71 -5.41 -2.08
CA VAL A 124 1.13 -4.08 -2.26
C VAL A 124 2.20 -3.14 -2.76
N VAL A 125 1.82 -2.25 -3.68
CA VAL A 125 2.65 -1.13 -4.10
C VAL A 125 1.88 0.16 -3.84
N PHE A 126 2.49 1.08 -3.11
CA PHE A 126 1.98 2.42 -2.86
C PHE A 126 2.81 3.45 -3.62
N ALA A 127 2.14 4.37 -4.29
CA ALA A 127 2.77 5.54 -4.87
C ALA A 127 2.99 6.58 -3.76
N LEU A 128 4.22 7.09 -3.66
CA LEU A 128 4.62 8.10 -2.70
C LEU A 128 4.94 9.39 -3.44
N HIS A 129 4.51 10.53 -2.90
CA HIS A 129 4.75 11.82 -3.52
C HIS A 129 4.96 12.94 -2.50
N ARG A 130 5.89 13.84 -2.80
CA ARG A 130 6.06 15.12 -2.13
C ARG A 130 6.72 16.13 -3.07
N SER A 131 5.98 17.16 -3.47
CA SER A 131 6.51 18.21 -4.34
C SER A 131 7.16 17.62 -5.61
N SER A 132 8.46 17.79 -5.82
CA SER A 132 9.17 17.22 -6.97
C SER A 132 9.66 15.78 -6.76
N LEU A 133 9.47 15.18 -5.59
CA LEU A 133 9.95 13.84 -5.28
C LEU A 133 8.81 12.82 -5.41
N SER A 134 8.98 11.89 -6.34
CA SER A 134 8.09 10.76 -6.56
C SER A 134 8.80 9.47 -6.19
N GLY A 135 8.07 8.52 -5.63
CA GLY A 135 8.60 7.25 -5.18
C GLY A 135 7.53 6.17 -5.13
N ALA A 136 7.96 4.97 -4.74
CA ALA A 136 7.06 3.86 -4.48
C ALA A 136 7.55 3.03 -3.30
N MET A 137 6.61 2.59 -2.48
CA MET A 137 6.85 1.55 -1.48
C MET A 137 6.20 0.27 -1.97
N ARG A 138 6.97 -0.81 -2.02
CA ARG A 138 6.45 -2.17 -2.21
C ARG A 138 6.60 -2.94 -0.91
N ALA A 139 5.53 -3.56 -0.43
CA ALA A 139 5.58 -4.55 0.63
C ALA A 139 5.09 -5.89 0.10
N ARG A 140 5.84 -6.96 0.39
CA ARG A 140 5.55 -8.34 -0.04
C ARG A 140 5.56 -9.27 1.15
N ILE A 141 4.49 -10.03 1.33
CA ILE A 141 4.43 -11.13 2.31
C ILE A 141 4.82 -12.42 1.59
N SER A 142 6.07 -12.87 1.80
CA SER A 142 6.57 -14.07 1.11
C SER A 142 6.08 -15.37 1.76
N ASP A 143 5.84 -15.34 3.07
CA ASP A 143 5.26 -16.41 3.87
C ASP A 143 4.60 -15.81 5.12
N LYS A 144 3.99 -16.65 5.96
CA LYS A 144 3.25 -16.21 7.16
C LYS A 144 4.06 -15.29 8.08
N ASN A 145 5.39 -15.43 8.10
CA ASN A 145 6.28 -14.80 9.07
C ASN A 145 7.33 -13.89 8.44
N THR A 146 7.24 -13.59 7.14
CA THR A 146 8.27 -12.83 6.41
C THR A 146 7.68 -11.76 5.53
N MET A 147 8.11 -10.53 5.77
CA MET A 147 7.75 -9.37 4.98
C MET A 147 9.00 -8.76 4.35
N HIS A 148 8.95 -8.51 3.05
CA HIS A 148 9.96 -7.76 2.33
C HIS A 148 9.40 -6.37 2.02
N ILE A 149 10.16 -5.32 2.34
CA ILE A 149 9.80 -3.96 1.97
C ILE A 149 10.90 -3.39 1.08
N THR A 150 10.50 -2.70 0.02
CA THR A 150 11.41 -1.96 -0.85
C THR A 150 10.87 -0.57 -1.07
N ILE A 151 11.68 0.44 -0.81
CA ILE A 151 11.37 1.84 -1.12
C ILE A 151 12.23 2.25 -2.30
N SER A 152 11.57 2.78 -3.31
CA SER A 152 12.17 3.25 -4.55
C SER A 152 11.86 4.73 -4.73
N VAL A 153 12.78 5.45 -5.35
CA VAL A 153 12.58 6.85 -5.77
C VAL A 153 12.68 6.93 -7.27
N GLN A 154 11.94 7.85 -7.86
CA GLN A 154 12.01 8.13 -9.27
C GLN A 154 13.27 8.97 -9.56
N VAL A 155 14.08 8.52 -10.50
CA VAL A 155 15.24 9.24 -11.03
C VAL A 155 15.08 9.25 -12.55
N ASN A 156 14.83 10.43 -13.12
CA ASN A 156 14.38 10.57 -14.51
C ASN A 156 13.11 9.73 -14.74
N ASP A 157 13.13 8.83 -15.71
CA ASP A 157 12.01 7.94 -16.04
C ASP A 157 12.09 6.58 -15.34
N ASP A 158 13.11 6.36 -14.50
CA ASP A 158 13.38 5.08 -13.85
C ASP A 158 13.01 5.07 -12.37
N MET A 159 12.42 3.96 -11.91
CA MET A 159 12.20 3.68 -10.49
C MET A 159 13.40 2.95 -9.90
N VAL A 160 14.21 3.66 -9.12
CA VAL A 160 15.44 3.12 -8.54
C VAL A 160 15.20 2.69 -7.08
N PRO A 161 15.40 1.41 -6.72
CA PRO A 161 15.31 0.98 -5.34
C PRO A 161 16.44 1.60 -4.52
N VAL A 162 16.10 2.26 -3.42
CA VAL A 162 17.07 2.92 -2.54
C VAL A 162 17.16 2.27 -1.17
N ILE A 163 16.09 1.63 -0.71
CA ILE A 163 16.04 0.96 0.59
C ILE A 163 15.39 -0.41 0.43
N GLY A 164 16.02 -1.42 1.01
CA GLY A 164 15.47 -2.77 1.13
C GLY A 164 15.42 -3.22 2.58
N MET A 165 14.36 -3.93 2.96
CA MET A 165 14.18 -4.49 4.30
C MET A 165 13.65 -5.91 4.22
N LYS A 166 14.09 -6.76 5.14
CA LYS A 166 13.55 -8.11 5.36
C LYS A 166 13.15 -8.24 6.83
N LEU A 167 11.86 -8.28 7.08
CA LEU A 167 11.27 -8.32 8.39
C LEU A 167 10.75 -9.72 8.70
N LYS A 168 10.83 -10.10 9.98
CA LYS A 168 10.29 -11.33 10.54
C LYS A 168 9.28 -11.00 11.62
N ARG A 169 8.24 -11.82 11.74
CA ARG A 169 7.31 -11.74 12.86
C ARG A 169 8.02 -12.01 14.18
N THR A 170 7.72 -11.21 15.21
CA THR A 170 8.27 -11.36 16.56
C THR A 170 7.27 -11.91 17.57
N ASP A 171 5.97 -11.77 17.28
CA ASP A 171 4.86 -12.36 18.03
C ASP A 171 4.78 -13.90 17.88
N SER A 172 5.47 -14.46 16.89
CA SER A 172 5.31 -15.85 16.44
C SER A 172 6.27 -16.86 17.09
N GLY A 173 6.88 -16.58 18.27
CA GLY A 173 7.66 -17.60 19.00
C GLY A 173 8.90 -17.13 19.78
N GLY A 174 8.93 -15.92 20.32
CA GLY A 174 10.10 -15.40 21.05
C GLY A 174 10.24 -15.82 22.53
N ILE A 175 9.16 -16.28 23.17
CA ILE A 175 9.19 -16.60 24.62
C ILE A 175 9.43 -18.10 24.87
N GLU A 176 9.21 -18.98 23.89
CA GLU A 176 9.42 -20.42 24.07
C GLU A 176 10.89 -20.86 23.97
N ALA A 177 11.78 -20.04 23.41
CA ALA A 177 13.20 -20.39 23.25
C ALA A 177 14.05 -20.13 24.50
N ILE A 178 13.59 -19.30 25.43
CA ILE A 178 14.29 -18.96 26.69
C ILE A 178 13.78 -19.75 27.90
N ALA A 179 12.74 -20.57 27.74
CA ALA A 179 12.23 -21.45 28.79
C ALA A 179 12.75 -22.90 28.69
N ARG A 180 13.70 -23.18 27.79
CA ARG A 180 14.30 -24.51 27.57
C ARG A 180 15.83 -24.51 27.55
N GLN A 181 16.45 -23.73 28.43
CA GLN A 181 17.86 -23.89 28.79
C GLN A 181 18.00 -23.94 30.31
#